data_AF-A0A1F3XYW1-F1
#
_entry.id   AF-A0A1F3XYW1-F1
#
_cell.length_a   1.000
_cell.length_b   1.000
_cell.length_c   1.000
_cell.angle_alpha   90.00
_cell.angle_beta   90.00
_cell.angle_gamma   90.00
#
_symmetry.space_group_name_H-M   'P 1'
#
loop_
_entity.id
_entity.type
_entity.pdbx_description
1 polymer ?
#
loop_
_entity_poly.entity_id
_entity_poly.type
_entity_poly.pdbx_seq_one_letter_code
_entity_poly.pdbx_strand_id
1 'polypeptide(L)'
;MTFLGFTIYRMKNRSGTDAKTVFETESKRLSRAKSAIREKLKRNRHKPIEKQAEAINATLRGHFNYYGLAGNRKKIAGYWHFVREEWRHCLSRRSQNGRVTWADFLEIEEKFPLVSPKLRISYAQLASFVRL
;
A
#
# COMPACT_ATOMS: atom_id res chain seq x y z
N MET A 1 -1.68 20.01 -8.95
CA MET A 1 -0.39 19.80 -9.66
C MET A 1 0.11 18.38 -9.41
N THR A 2 1.02 17.86 -10.23
CA THR A 2 1.73 16.58 -9.97
C THR A 2 3.21 16.84 -9.75
N PHE A 3 3.78 16.28 -8.68
CA PHE A 3 5.20 16.44 -8.35
C PHE A 3 5.71 15.22 -7.57
N LEU A 4 6.87 14.69 -7.94
CA LEU A 4 7.50 13.52 -7.31
C LEU A 4 6.55 12.32 -7.09
N GLY A 5 5.59 12.12 -8.00
CA GLY A 5 4.63 11.02 -7.90
C GLY A 5 3.47 11.26 -6.92
N PHE A 6 3.29 12.50 -6.48
CA PHE A 6 2.11 12.96 -5.75
C PHE A 6 1.23 13.83 -6.63
N THR A 7 -0.09 13.63 -6.51
CA THR A 7 -1.08 14.64 -6.87
C THR A 7 -1.26 15.56 -5.67
N ILE A 8 -0.91 16.83 -5.83
CA ILE A 8 -0.96 17.84 -4.78
C ILE A 8 -2.11 18.79 -5.05
N TYR A 9 -2.99 18.95 -4.07
CA TYR A 9 -4.16 19.83 -4.11
C TYR A 9 -4.54 20.34 -2.73
N ARG A 10 -5.34 21.42 -2.68
CA ARG A 10 -5.90 21.94 -1.43
C ARG A 10 -7.30 21.35 -1.22
N MET A 11 -7.51 20.74 -0.06
CA MET A 11 -8.82 20.25 0.37
C MET A 11 -9.35 21.18 1.46
N LYS A 12 -10.55 21.73 1.26
CA LYS A 12 -11.28 22.46 2.30
C LYS A 12 -11.89 21.47 3.30
N ASN A 13 -11.94 21.84 4.57
CA ASN A 13 -12.74 21.12 5.55
C ASN A 13 -14.24 21.28 5.24
N ARG A 14 -15.09 20.49 5.90
CA ARG A 14 -16.54 20.53 5.68
C ARG A 14 -17.18 21.89 6.00
N SER A 15 -16.58 22.68 6.91
CA SER A 15 -17.05 24.02 7.26
C SER A 15 -16.56 25.12 6.31
N GLY A 16 -15.67 24.80 5.36
CA GLY A 16 -15.09 25.75 4.41
C GLY A 16 -14.06 26.74 4.99
N THR A 17 -13.87 26.74 6.32
CA THR A 17 -13.06 27.70 7.07
C THR A 17 -11.56 27.43 6.94
N ASP A 18 -11.16 26.15 6.87
CA ASP A 18 -9.75 25.77 6.77
C ASP A 18 -9.50 24.95 5.51
N ALA A 19 -8.33 25.16 4.90
CA ALA A 19 -7.86 24.34 3.79
C ALA A 19 -6.52 23.68 4.11
N LYS A 20 -6.43 22.36 3.88
CA LYS A 20 -5.22 21.57 4.07
C LYS A 20 -4.65 21.15 2.72
N THR A 21 -3.33 21.18 2.59
CA THR A 21 -2.65 20.61 1.42
C THR A 21 -2.62 19.09 1.54
N VAL A 22 -3.14 18.40 0.53
CA VAL A 22 -3.18 16.95 0.43
C VAL A 22 -2.09 16.49 -0.54
N PHE A 23 -1.33 15.50 -0.12
CA PHE A 23 -0.38 14.77 -0.97
C PHE A 23 -0.94 13.38 -1.20
N GLU A 24 -1.52 13.14 -2.38
CA GLU A 24 -2.10 11.84 -2.73
C GLU A 24 -1.20 11.10 -3.71
N THR A 25 -1.08 9.77 -3.61
CA THR A 25 -0.32 8.99 -4.60
C THR A 25 -0.92 9.22 -6.00
N GLU A 26 -0.09 9.65 -6.94
CA GLU A 26 -0.49 9.83 -8.34
C GLU A 26 -1.03 8.51 -8.91
N SER A 27 -2.19 8.55 -9.59
CA SER A 27 -2.85 7.37 -10.13
C SER A 27 -1.94 6.51 -11.02
N LYS A 28 -1.09 7.14 -11.85
CA LYS A 28 -0.11 6.42 -12.69
C LYS A 28 0.94 5.69 -11.86
N ARG A 29 1.41 6.28 -10.77
CA ARG A 29 2.37 5.66 -9.84
C ARG A 29 1.75 4.51 -9.07
N LEU A 30 0.51 4.66 -8.63
CA LEU A 30 -0.23 3.57 -7.99
C LEU A 30 -0.43 2.40 -8.95
N SER A 31 -0.81 2.66 -10.20
CA SER A 31 -0.95 1.62 -11.22
C SER A 31 0.36 0.86 -11.45
N ARG A 32 1.48 1.59 -11.60
CA ARG A 32 2.83 0.98 -11.72
C ARG A 32 3.19 0.14 -10.50
N ALA A 33 2.89 0.61 -9.29
CA ALA A 33 3.15 -0.14 -8.05
C ALA A 33 2.32 -1.43 -7.98
N LYS A 34 1.07 -1.42 -8.48
CA LYS A 34 0.21 -2.60 -8.58
C LYS A 34 0.74 -3.61 -9.60
N SER A 35 1.18 -3.17 -10.77
CA SER A 35 1.80 -4.06 -11.76
C SER A 35 3.12 -4.65 -11.25
N ALA A 36 3.96 -3.83 -10.60
CA ALA A 36 5.24 -4.29 -10.07
C ALA A 36 5.09 -5.38 -9.00
N ILE A 37 4.12 -5.23 -8.07
CA ILE A 37 3.90 -6.25 -7.04
C ILE A 37 3.29 -7.53 -7.61
N ARG A 38 2.39 -7.44 -8.62
CA ARG A 38 1.90 -8.62 -9.36
C ARG A 38 3.03 -9.42 -9.97
N GLU A 39 3.94 -8.75 -10.69
CA GLU A 39 5.10 -9.43 -11.30
C GLU A 39 6.08 -9.97 -10.25
N LYS A 40 6.24 -9.28 -9.12
CA LYS A 40 7.07 -9.78 -8.01
C LYS A 40 6.46 -11.04 -7.38
N LEU A 41 5.15 -11.06 -7.15
CA LEU A 41 4.42 -12.22 -6.64
C LEU A 41 4.49 -13.39 -7.63
N LYS A 42 4.28 -13.12 -8.93
CA LYS A 42 4.39 -14.14 -9.99
C LYS A 42 5.77 -14.81 -10.00
N ARG A 43 6.85 -14.02 -9.96
CA ARG A 43 8.24 -14.53 -9.92
C ARG A 43 8.55 -15.30 -8.63
N ASN A 44 7.96 -14.89 -7.51
CA ASN A 44 8.18 -15.53 -6.21
C ASN A 44 7.18 -16.65 -5.89
N ARG A 45 6.25 -17.00 -6.81
CA ARG A 45 5.13 -17.92 -6.54
C ARG A 45 5.55 -19.25 -5.93
N HIS A 46 6.66 -19.80 -6.40
CA HIS A 46 7.14 -21.12 -5.99
C HIS A 46 8.02 -21.08 -4.72
N LYS A 47 8.37 -19.90 -4.21
CA LYS A 47 9.18 -19.75 -2.99
C LYS A 47 8.39 -20.13 -1.73
N PRO A 48 9.06 -20.50 -0.62
CA PRO A 48 8.43 -20.64 0.68
C PRO A 48 7.58 -19.42 1.06
N ILE A 49 6.47 -19.62 1.77
CA ILE A 49 5.50 -18.56 2.09
C ILE A 49 6.17 -17.43 2.89
N GLU A 50 7.03 -17.77 3.85
CA GLU A 50 7.84 -16.83 4.61
C GLU A 50 8.64 -15.88 3.71
N LYS A 51 9.35 -16.42 2.71
CA LYS A 51 10.13 -15.63 1.74
C LYS A 51 9.26 -14.79 0.82
N GLN A 52 8.01 -15.20 0.57
CA GLN A 52 7.05 -14.34 -0.12
C GLN A 52 6.65 -13.17 0.78
N ALA A 53 6.28 -13.42 2.03
CA ALA A 53 5.89 -12.41 3.01
C ALA A 53 7.00 -11.38 3.25
N GLU A 54 8.25 -11.82 3.45
CA GLU A 54 9.43 -10.95 3.56
C GLU A 54 9.55 -10.00 2.36
N ALA A 55 9.44 -10.56 1.15
CA ALA A 55 9.57 -9.81 -0.10
C ALA A 55 8.42 -8.82 -0.32
N ILE A 56 7.19 -9.18 0.09
CA ILE A 56 6.02 -8.29 0.10
C ILE A 56 6.23 -7.17 1.11
N ASN A 57 6.65 -7.51 2.33
CA ASN A 57 6.88 -6.56 3.41
C ASN A 57 7.97 -5.54 3.09
N ALA A 58 9.03 -5.94 2.39
CA ALA A 58 10.02 -4.98 1.88
C ALA A 58 9.39 -3.96 0.91
N THR A 59 8.53 -4.42 -0.01
CA THR A 59 7.82 -3.53 -0.94
C THR A 59 6.85 -2.61 -0.21
N LEU A 60 6.04 -3.14 0.71
CA LEU A 60 5.05 -2.37 1.48
C LEU A 60 5.74 -1.30 2.34
N ARG A 61 6.82 -1.65 3.04
CA ARG A 61 7.62 -0.69 3.83
C ARG A 61 8.12 0.45 2.96
N GLY A 62 8.70 0.16 1.80
CA GLY A 62 9.14 1.20 0.86
C GLY A 62 7.99 2.09 0.41
N HIS A 63 6.86 1.50 0.04
CA HIS A 63 5.68 2.25 -0.40
C HIS A 63 5.13 3.16 0.72
N PHE A 64 4.98 2.63 1.93
CA PHE A 64 4.45 3.39 3.07
C PHE A 64 5.41 4.47 3.54
N ASN A 65 6.71 4.20 3.50
CA ASN A 65 7.73 5.19 3.85
C ASN A 65 7.72 6.40 2.91
N TYR A 66 7.44 6.18 1.63
CA TYR A 66 7.39 7.24 0.63
C TYR A 66 6.03 7.93 0.58
N TYR A 67 4.95 7.15 0.42
CA TYR A 67 3.61 7.68 0.20
C TYR A 67 2.84 7.96 1.50
N GLY A 68 3.39 7.61 2.67
CA GLY A 68 2.82 7.76 4.02
C GLY A 68 2.60 9.19 4.51
N LEU A 69 2.08 10.07 3.68
CA LEU A 69 1.78 11.46 4.01
C LEU A 69 0.31 11.63 4.39
N ALA A 70 0.04 12.64 5.21
CA ALA A 70 -1.32 12.97 5.59
C ALA A 70 -2.16 13.33 4.36
N GLY A 71 -3.40 12.83 4.35
CA GLY A 71 -4.29 12.91 3.19
C GLY A 71 -4.24 11.70 2.27
N ASN A 72 -3.21 10.84 2.34
CA ASN A 72 -3.05 9.69 1.45
C ASN A 72 -3.54 8.34 2.02
N ARG A 73 -4.12 8.34 3.23
CA ARG A 73 -4.48 7.11 3.96
C ARG A 73 -5.32 6.14 3.11
N LYS A 74 -6.29 6.67 2.34
CA LYS A 74 -7.19 5.86 1.51
C LYS A 74 -6.45 5.10 0.41
N LYS A 75 -5.53 5.75 -0.31
CA LYS A 75 -4.75 5.09 -1.39
C LYS A 75 -3.78 4.07 -0.83
N ILE A 76 -3.13 4.36 0.30
CA ILE A 76 -2.22 3.43 0.97
C ILE A 76 -2.97 2.18 1.44
N ALA A 77 -4.10 2.35 2.13
CA ALA A 77 -4.93 1.23 2.55
C ALA A 77 -5.43 0.43 1.34
N GLY A 78 -5.91 1.10 0.30
CA GLY A 78 -6.33 0.44 -0.94
C GLY A 78 -5.20 -0.34 -1.64
N TYR A 79 -3.97 0.16 -1.61
CA TYR A 79 -2.82 -0.59 -2.11
C TYR A 79 -2.52 -1.82 -1.25
N TRP A 80 -2.57 -1.69 0.08
CA TRP A 80 -2.38 -2.82 0.99
C TRP A 80 -3.41 -3.93 0.80
N HIS A 81 -4.71 -3.58 0.71
CA HIS A 81 -5.77 -4.55 0.41
C HIS A 81 -5.56 -5.26 -0.93
N PHE A 82 -5.19 -4.50 -1.96
CA PHE A 82 -4.84 -5.05 -3.27
C PHE A 82 -3.69 -6.05 -3.18
N VAL A 83 -2.64 -5.74 -2.42
CA VAL A 83 -1.49 -6.64 -2.24
C VAL A 83 -1.91 -7.94 -1.54
N ARG A 84 -2.75 -7.87 -0.52
CA ARG A 84 -3.31 -9.06 0.17
C ARG A 84 -4.09 -9.95 -0.78
N GLU A 85 -4.99 -9.35 -1.55
CA GLU A 85 -5.80 -10.07 -2.53
C GLU A 85 -4.94 -10.75 -3.61
N GLU A 86 -3.95 -10.03 -4.16
CA GLU A 86 -3.03 -10.59 -5.15
C GLU A 86 -2.16 -11.71 -4.56
N TRP A 87 -1.76 -11.61 -3.28
CA TRP A 87 -1.01 -12.68 -2.62
C TRP A 87 -1.87 -13.93 -2.44
N ARG A 88 -3.11 -13.80 -1.96
CA ARG A 88 -4.09 -14.90 -1.88
C ARG A 88 -4.32 -15.57 -3.24
N HIS A 89 -4.51 -14.77 -4.29
CA HIS A 89 -4.63 -15.27 -5.66
C HIS A 89 -3.35 -15.99 -6.13
N CYS A 90 -2.17 -15.49 -5.78
CA CYS A 90 -0.91 -16.15 -6.11
C CYS A 90 -0.79 -17.52 -5.43
N LEU A 91 -1.17 -17.61 -4.15
CA LEU A 91 -1.16 -18.86 -3.39
C LEU A 91 -2.15 -19.89 -3.95
N SER A 92 -3.34 -19.44 -4.36
CA SER A 92 -4.35 -20.32 -5.01
C SER A 92 -3.85 -20.93 -6.33
N ARG A 93 -2.93 -20.25 -7.03
CA ARG A 93 -2.37 -20.75 -8.30
C ARG A 93 -1.21 -21.74 -8.11
N ARG A 94 -0.87 -22.09 -6.88
CA ARG A 94 0.31 -22.91 -6.54
C ARG A 94 -0.02 -24.39 -6.37
N SER A 95 -1.25 -24.73 -6.01
CA SER A 95 -1.74 -26.11 -5.88
C SER A 95 -2.63 -26.46 -7.07
N GLN A 96 -2.54 -27.69 -7.58
CA GLN A 96 -3.43 -28.18 -8.64
C GLN A 96 -4.89 -28.36 -8.17
N ASN A 97 -5.13 -28.49 -6.86
CA ASN A 97 -6.45 -28.72 -6.27
C ASN A 97 -6.96 -27.58 -5.36
N GLY A 98 -6.20 -26.49 -5.19
CA GLY A 98 -6.42 -25.57 -4.06
C GLY A 98 -6.89 -24.17 -4.42
N ARG A 99 -8.17 -23.86 -4.19
CA ARG A 99 -8.63 -22.48 -3.98
C ARG A 99 -8.28 -22.08 -2.54
N VAL A 100 -7.47 -21.03 -2.36
CA VAL A 100 -7.21 -20.46 -1.03
C VAL A 100 -8.36 -19.52 -0.69
N THR A 101 -9.17 -19.89 0.30
CA THR A 101 -10.26 -19.05 0.81
C THR A 101 -9.69 -17.86 1.59
N TRP A 102 -10.55 -16.91 1.97
CA TRP A 102 -10.11 -15.83 2.84
C TRP A 102 -9.77 -16.34 4.25
N ALA A 103 -10.46 -17.38 4.75
CA ALA A 103 -10.16 -17.98 6.06
C ALA A 103 -8.75 -18.58 6.07
N ASP A 104 -8.43 -19.43 5.08
CA ASP A 104 -7.08 -20.03 4.93
C ASP A 104 -6.01 -18.94 4.81
N PHE A 105 -6.31 -17.87 4.07
CA PHE A 105 -5.39 -16.76 3.90
C PHE A 105 -5.16 -15.99 5.20
N LEU A 106 -6.19 -15.81 6.04
CA LEU A 106 -6.04 -15.15 7.33
C LEU A 106 -5.15 -15.97 8.27
N GLU A 107 -5.25 -17.29 8.29
CA GLU A 107 -4.33 -18.16 9.05
C GLU A 107 -2.88 -18.06 8.54
N ILE A 108 -2.71 -17.96 7.22
CA ILE A 108 -1.38 -17.74 6.61
C ILE A 108 -0.83 -16.37 7.01
N GLU A 109 -1.66 -15.32 6.95
CA GLU A 109 -1.27 -13.97 7.30
C GLU A 109 -1.01 -13.81 8.80
N GLU A 110 -1.68 -14.57 9.66
CA GLU A 110 -1.38 -14.62 11.10
C GLU A 110 0.02 -15.18 11.35
N LYS A 111 0.39 -16.26 10.65
CA LYS A 111 1.73 -16.87 10.73
C LYS A 111 2.81 -16.02 10.07
N PHE A 112 2.48 -15.32 8.99
CA PHE A 112 3.40 -14.52 8.18
C PHE A 112 2.83 -13.10 7.95
N PRO A 113 2.82 -12.25 8.99
CA PRO A 113 2.10 -10.99 8.97
C PRO A 113 2.66 -10.00 7.95
N LEU A 114 1.76 -9.36 7.22
CA LEU A 114 2.09 -8.23 6.38
C LEU A 114 2.15 -6.94 7.19
N VAL A 115 3.09 -6.06 6.86
CA VAL A 115 3.19 -4.74 7.49
C VAL A 115 1.92 -3.95 7.21
N SER A 116 1.29 -3.47 8.27
CA SER A 116 0.07 -2.66 8.20
C SER A 116 0.34 -1.26 7.61
N PRO A 117 -0.63 -0.69 6.88
CA PRO A 117 -0.51 0.64 6.32
C PRO A 117 -0.35 1.69 7.42
N LYS A 118 0.77 2.42 7.41
CA LYS A 118 1.09 3.46 8.39
C LYS A 118 1.31 4.80 7.71
N LEU A 119 0.74 5.85 8.29
CA LEU A 119 1.13 7.22 7.95
C LEU A 119 2.46 7.53 8.65
N ARG A 120 3.45 7.94 7.87
CA ARG A 120 4.76 8.37 8.35
C ARG A 120 4.73 9.83 8.81
N ILE A 121 4.02 10.69 8.09
CA ILE A 121 3.97 12.13 8.35
C ILE A 121 2.51 12.56 8.49
N SER A 122 2.15 13.09 9.66
CA SER A 122 0.83 13.64 9.97
C SER A 122 0.65 15.08 9.45
N TYR A 123 -0.58 15.62 9.49
CA TYR A 123 -0.83 17.01 9.13
C TYR A 123 -0.08 18.00 10.02
N ALA A 124 0.10 17.69 11.31
CA ALA A 124 0.86 18.52 12.24
C ALA A 124 2.33 18.61 11.83
N GLN A 125 2.94 17.48 11.44
CA GLN A 125 4.32 17.45 10.94
C GLN A 125 4.43 18.07 9.54
N LEU A 126 3.43 17.94 8.67
CA LEU A 126 3.43 18.67 7.39
C LEU A 126 3.45 20.18 7.59
N ALA A 127 2.72 20.68 8.59
CA ALA A 127 2.68 22.10 8.89
C ALA A 127 4.04 22.66 9.33
N SER A 128 4.90 21.86 9.97
CA SER A 128 6.26 22.31 10.33
C SER A 128 7.20 22.45 9.13
N PHE A 129 6.95 21.75 8.02
CA PHE A 129 7.78 21.87 6.81
C PHE A 129 7.40 23.05 5.91
N VAL A 130 6.21 23.62 6.08
CA VAL A 130 5.66 24.68 5.23
C VAL A 130 5.69 26.05 5.92
N ARG A 131 6.01 26.12 7.23
CA ARG A 131 6.17 27.37 7.99
C ARG A 131 7.57 27.99 7.85
N LEU A 132 8.08 28.08 6.62
CA LEU A 132 9.20 28.94 6.26
C LEU A 132 8.70 30.03 5.32
#